data_AF-A0A6I1QX51-F1
#
_entry.id   AF-A0A6I1QX51-F1
#
_cell.length_a   1.000
_cell.length_b   1.000
_cell.length_c   1.000
_cell.angle_alpha   90.00
_cell.angle_beta   90.00
_cell.angle_gamma   90.00
#
_symmetry.space_group_name_H-M   'P 1'
#
loop_
_entity.id
_entity.type
_entity.pdbx_description
1 polymer ?
#
loop_
_entity_poly.entity_id
_entity_poly.type
_entity_poly.pdbx_seq_one_letter_code
_entity_poly.pdbx_strand_id
1 'polypeptide(L)' 'MESAVLVLDVLGRVRDMVRDALKDLSPADLLSPPKPHIAWLVWHIARVQDANFSGLMERPQLWIADGWHARFNMP' A
#
# COMPACT_ATOMS: atom_id res chain seq x y z
N MET A 1 16.14 -22.68 1.01
CA MET A 1 15.62 -21.40 0.49
C MET A 1 15.53 -20.47 1.68
N GLU A 2 16.24 -19.34 1.63
CA GLU A 2 16.34 -18.41 2.74
C GLU A 2 14.99 -17.70 2.96
N SER A 3 14.53 -17.59 4.21
CA SER A 3 13.18 -17.09 4.56
C SER A 3 12.89 -15.69 4.01
N ALA A 4 13.91 -14.84 3.91
CA ALA A 4 13.80 -13.49 3.35
C ALA A 4 13.33 -13.50 1.88
N VAL A 5 13.82 -14.45 1.08
CA VAL A 5 13.44 -14.56 -0.35
C VAL A 5 11.95 -14.89 -0.50
N LEU A 6 11.44 -15.78 0.36
CA LEU A 6 10.02 -16.14 0.35
C LEU A 6 9.13 -14.95 0.75
N VAL A 7 9.53 -14.18 1.76
CA VAL A 7 8.78 -12.98 2.19
C VAL A 7 8.74 -11.94 1.08
N LEU A 8 9.88 -11.70 0.42
CA LEU A 8 9.95 -10.76 -0.71
C LEU A 8 9.10 -11.22 -1.89
N ASP A 9 9.10 -12.51 -2.21
CA ASP A 9 8.25 -13.08 -3.28
C ASP A 9 6.77 -12.87 -2.97
N VAL A 10 6.32 -13.20 -1.75
CA VAL A 10 4.91 -13.06 -1.36
C VAL A 10 4.46 -11.60 -1.39
N LEU A 11 5.27 -10.67 -0.87
CA LEU A 11 4.95 -9.23 -0.93
C LEU A 11 4.95 -8.69 -2.37
N GLY A 12 5.86 -9.18 -3.21
CA GLY A 12 5.89 -8.89 -4.64
C GLY A 12 4.61 -9.31 -5.36
N ARG A 13 4.13 -10.53 -5.10
CA ARG A 13 2.87 -11.04 -5.67
C ARG A 13 1.66 -10.22 -5.23
N VAL A 14 1.60 -9.82 -3.95
CA VAL A 14 0.51 -8.95 -3.45
C VAL A 14 0.51 -7.62 -4.19
N ARG A 15 1.68 -7.00 -4.37
CA ARG A 15 1.81 -5.73 -5.12
C ARG A 15 1.34 -5.89 -6.56
N ASP A 16 1.72 -6.97 -7.22
CA ASP A 16 1.37 -7.20 -8.63
C ASP A 16 -0.14 -7.48 -8.78
N MET A 17 -0.73 -8.27 -7.87
CA MET A 17 -2.18 -8.49 -7.80
C MET A 17 -2.97 -7.19 -7.58
N VAL A 18 -2.49 -6.30 -6.70
CA VAL A 18 -3.10 -4.98 -6.51
C VAL A 18 -3.06 -4.17 -7.80
N ARG A 19 -1.93 -4.16 -8.53
CA ARG A 19 -1.83 -3.43 -9.80
C ARG A 19 -2.77 -3.98 -10.86
N ASP A 20 -2.85 -5.30 -10.97
CA ASP A 20 -3.75 -5.97 -11.92
C ASP A 20 -5.22 -5.65 -11.61
N ALA A 21 -5.60 -5.65 -10.33
CA ALA A 21 -6.95 -5.29 -9.89
C ALA A 21 -7.34 -3.83 -10.19
N LEU A 22 -6.37 -2.94 -10.40
CA LEU A 22 -6.61 -1.51 -10.68
C LEU A 22 -6.60 -1.14 -12.17
N LYS A 23 -6.14 -2.05 -13.05
CA LYS A 23 -5.74 -1.74 -14.43
C LYS A 23 -6.82 -1.04 -15.27
N ASP A 24 -8.09 -1.36 -15.04
CA ASP A 24 -9.21 -0.88 -15.84
C ASP A 24 -10.26 -0.12 -15.00
N LEU A 25 -9.91 0.28 -13.77
CA LEU A 25 -10.82 1.00 -12.89
C LEU A 25 -10.72 2.52 -13.08
N SER A 26 -11.87 3.17 -13.22
CA SER A 26 -11.94 4.63 -13.17
C SER A 26 -11.84 5.14 -11.73
N PRO A 27 -11.52 6.43 -11.50
CA PRO A 27 -11.56 7.02 -10.17
C PRO A 27 -12.92 6.89 -9.47
N ALA A 28 -14.03 6.88 -10.24
CA ALA A 28 -15.36 6.68 -9.70
C ALA A 28 -15.54 5.24 -9.17
N ASP A 29 -15.03 4.25 -9.89
CA ASP A 29 -15.06 2.84 -9.46
C ASP A 29 -14.26 2.65 -8.17
N LEU A 30 -13.11 3.32 -8.04
CA LEU A 30 -12.28 3.25 -6.84
C LEU A 30 -12.95 3.79 -5.57
N LEU A 31 -13.93 4.68 -5.72
CA LEU A 31 -14.67 5.32 -4.61
C LEU A 31 -16.07 4.72 -4.42
N SER A 32 -16.51 3.87 -5.35
CA SER A 32 -17.83 3.26 -5.36
C SER A 32 -18.08 2.35 -4.13
N PRO A 33 -19.34 2.16 -3.71
CA PRO A 33 -19.70 1.15 -2.71
C PRO A 33 -19.37 -0.27 -3.16
N PRO A 34 -19.19 -1.23 -2.22
CA PRO A 34 -19.36 -1.09 -0.77
C PRO A 34 -18.19 -0.35 -0.09
N LYS A 35 -18.38 0.06 1.16
CA LYS A 35 -17.29 0.62 2.00
C LYS A 35 -16.65 -0.50 2.86
N PRO A 36 -15.33 -0.44 3.09
CA PRO A 36 -14.38 0.52 2.54
C PRO A 36 -14.20 0.32 1.03
N HIS A 37 -14.08 1.44 0.31
CA HIS A 37 -13.95 1.43 -1.15
C HIS A 37 -12.54 0.98 -1.56
N ILE A 38 -12.36 0.60 -2.84
CA ILE A 38 -11.11 0.05 -3.36
C ILE A 38 -9.92 1.00 -3.12
N ALA A 39 -10.09 2.31 -3.37
CA ALA A 39 -9.02 3.28 -3.10
C ALA A 39 -8.57 3.29 -1.62
N TRP A 40 -9.49 3.09 -0.67
CA TRP A 40 -9.12 3.00 0.74
C TRP A 40 -8.35 1.71 1.02
N LEU A 41 -8.78 0.58 0.46
CA LEU A 41 -8.08 -0.70 0.64
C LEU A 41 -6.64 -0.65 0.12
N VAL A 42 -6.42 -0.05 -1.05
CA VAL A 42 -5.08 0.08 -1.64
C VAL A 42 -4.22 1.06 -0.86
N TRP A 43 -4.77 2.21 -0.45
CA TRP A 43 -4.04 3.13 0.43
C TRP A 43 -3.70 2.46 1.77
N HIS A 44 -4.64 1.72 2.36
CA HIS A 44 -4.50 1.12 3.68
C HIS A 44 -3.42 0.04 3.69
N ILE A 45 -3.41 -0.87 2.72
CA ILE A 45 -2.37 -1.92 2.67
C ILE A 45 -0.97 -1.31 2.48
N ALA A 46 -0.85 -0.25 1.67
CA ALA A 46 0.42 0.46 1.51
C ALA A 46 0.87 1.16 2.81
N ARG A 47 -0.05 1.80 3.55
CA ARG A 47 0.25 2.42 4.85
C ARG A 47 0.66 1.42 5.91
N VAL A 48 -0.04 0.28 6.02
CA VAL A 48 0.29 -0.78 6.98
C VAL A 48 1.67 -1.37 6.67
N GLN A 49 1.97 -1.61 5.39
CA GLN A 49 3.28 -2.12 5.00
C GLN A 49 4.40 -1.12 5.31
N ASP A 50 4.23 0.16 4.98
CA ASP A 50 5.19 1.22 5.33
C ASP A 50 5.42 1.29 6.86
N ALA A 51 4.35 1.32 7.66
CA ALA A 51 4.46 1.36 9.11
C ALA A 51 5.21 0.15 9.69
N ASN A 52 4.89 -1.07 9.24
CA ASN A 52 5.54 -2.29 9.71
C ASN A 52 7.03 -2.33 9.39
N PHE A 53 7.40 -2.06 8.14
CA PHE A 53 8.81 -2.11 7.72
C PHE A 53 9.62 -0.96 8.30
N SER A 54 9.03 0.24 8.37
CA SER A 54 9.72 1.39 8.96
C SER A 54 9.95 1.19 10.46
N GLY A 55 8.99 0.57 11.17
CA GLY A 55 9.18 0.15 12.56
C GLY A 55 10.25 -0.92 12.73
N LEU A 56 10.25 -1.96 11.89
CA LEU A 56 11.26 -3.03 11.92
C LEU A 56 12.68 -2.52 11.63
N MET A 57 12.81 -1.52 10.75
CA MET A 57 14.08 -0.94 10.33
C MET A 57 14.49 0.29 11.16
N GLU A 58 13.72 0.66 12.19
CA GLU A 58 13.93 1.86 13.02
C GLU A 58 14.15 3.15 12.20
N ARG A 59 13.39 3.30 11.11
CA ARG A 59 13.47 4.46 10.22
C ARG A 59 12.14 5.22 10.18
N PRO A 60 12.15 6.51 9.76
CA PRO A 60 10.91 7.23 9.53
C PRO A 60 10.05 6.52 8.48
N GLN A 61 8.73 6.52 8.69
CA GLN A 61 7.77 6.07 7.69
C GLN A 61 7.91 6.89 6.41
N LEU A 62 7.87 6.22 5.26
CA LEU A 62 7.89 6.89 3.95
C LEU A 62 6.71 7.84 3.80
N TRP A 63 5.59 7.55 4.47
CA TRP A 63 4.45 8.45 4.58
C TRP A 63 4.83 9.89 4.93
N ILE A 64 5.78 10.05 5.85
CA ILE A 64 6.34 11.34 6.27
C ILE A 64 7.58 11.69 5.47
N ALA A 65 8.56 10.79 5.41
CA ALA A 65 9.87 11.07 4.82
C ALA A 65 9.80 11.45 3.33
N ASP A 66 8.87 10.86 2.58
CA ASP A 66 8.69 11.11 1.15
C ASP A 66 7.52 12.09 0.86
N GLY A 67 6.95 12.71 1.90
CA GLY A 67 5.90 13.72 1.76
C GLY A 67 4.54 13.21 1.27
N TRP A 68 4.26 11.91 1.37
CA TRP A 68 2.98 11.35 0.94
C TRP A 68 1.80 11.89 1.73
N HIS A 69 1.97 12.13 3.03
CA HIS A 69 0.96 12.76 3.87
C HIS A 69 0.45 14.08 3.25
N ALA A 70 1.37 14.92 2.74
CA ALA A 70 1.05 16.18 2.11
C ALA A 70 0.30 15.97 0.77
N ARG A 71 0.72 14.99 -0.03
CA ARG A 71 0.07 14.66 -1.32
C ARG A 71 -1.36 14.15 -1.14
N PHE A 72 -1.60 13.42 -0.05
CA PHE A 72 -2.93 12.92 0.32
C PHE A 72 -3.74 13.93 1.15
N ASN A 73 -3.16 15.08 1.49
CA ASN A 73 -3.74 16.07 2.41
C ASN A 73 -4.21 15.42 3.74
N MET A 74 -3.35 14.58 4.30
CA MET A 74 -3.56 13.83 5.53
C MET A 74 -2.33 14.02 6.43
N PRO A 75 -2.48 13.92 7.76
CA PRO A 75 -1.34 13.95 8.69
C PRO A 75 -0.46 12.70 8.57
#